data_AF-A0A0B1SFC3-F1
#
_entry.id   AF-A0A0B1SFC3-F1
#
_cell.length_a   1.000
_cell.length_b   1.000
_cell.length_c   1.000
_cell.angle_alpha   90.00
_cell.angle_beta   90.00
_cell.angle_gamma   90.00
#
_symmetry.space_group_name_H-M   'P 1'
#
loop_
_entity.id
_entity.type
_entity.pdbx_description
1 polymer ?
#
loop_
_entity_poly.entity_id
_entity_poly.type
_entity_poly.pdbx_seq_one_letter_code
_entity_poly.pdbx_strand_id
1 'polypeptide(L)'
;MLHAGSGFTHRLALSKRPDHRLVTTGIYAYLRHPGYTGWFLWSIGTQIILCNPICLCAYAYVSWNFFNERIYDEERDLITFFGQQYINYQRDVWIGLPFVKGFEP
;
A
#
# COMPACT_ATOMS: atom_id res chain seq x y z
N MET A 1 -5.53 -9.34 -1.27
CA MET A 1 -5.64 -10.47 -0.32
C MET A 1 -5.48 -11.80 -1.02
N LEU A 2 -6.37 -12.19 -1.95
CA LEU A 2 -6.25 -13.47 -2.67
C LEU A 2 -4.94 -13.61 -3.48
N HIS A 3 -4.49 -12.55 -4.16
CA HIS A 3 -3.27 -12.61 -4.97
C HIS A 3 -1.97 -12.57 -4.15
N ALA A 4 -2.01 -11.95 -2.96
CA ALA A 4 -0.87 -11.92 -2.04
C ALA A 4 -0.72 -13.22 -1.23
N GLY A 5 -1.78 -14.03 -1.16
CA GLY A 5 -1.77 -15.32 -0.49
C GLY A 5 -1.25 -15.22 0.96
N SER A 6 -0.29 -16.07 1.30
CA SER A 6 0.37 -16.13 2.61
C SER A 6 1.26 -14.92 2.94
N GLY A 7 1.53 -14.04 1.96
CA GLY A 7 2.28 -12.81 2.15
C GLY A 7 1.44 -11.65 2.73
N PHE A 8 0.11 -11.77 2.76
CA PHE A 8 -0.74 -10.72 3.30
C PHE A 8 -0.89 -10.85 4.83
N THR A 9 -0.56 -9.78 5.55
CA THR A 9 -0.82 -9.65 6.98
C THR A 9 -1.48 -8.30 7.29
N HIS A 10 -2.48 -8.29 8.18
CA HIS A 10 -3.11 -7.04 8.63
C HIS A 10 -2.14 -6.15 9.43
N ARG A 11 -1.18 -6.77 10.12
CA ARG A 11 -0.07 -6.09 10.79
C ARG A 11 1.14 -6.05 9.86
N LEU A 12 1.92 -4.97 9.94
CA LEU A 12 3.21 -4.89 9.25
C LEU A 12 4.09 -6.05 9.74
N ALA A 13 4.68 -6.77 8.80
CA ALA A 13 5.60 -7.85 9.12
C ALA A 13 6.94 -7.22 9.52
N LEU A 14 7.26 -7.24 10.81
CA LEU A 14 8.53 -6.70 11.33
C LEU A 14 9.72 -7.64 11.11
N SER A 15 9.47 -8.88 10.67
CA SER A 15 10.50 -9.85 10.33
C SER A 15 10.10 -10.70 9.13
N LYS A 16 11.09 -11.01 8.29
CA LYS A 16 10.90 -11.86 7.11
C LYS A 16 10.61 -13.30 7.55
N ARG A 17 9.43 -13.80 7.18
CA ARG A 17 9.11 -15.22 7.34
C ARG A 17 9.88 -16.04 6.28
N PRO A 18 10.27 -17.29 6.55
CA PRO A 18 11.00 -18.14 5.59
C PRO A 18 10.29 -18.24 4.24
N ASP A 19 8.96 -18.23 4.26
CA ASP A 19 8.10 -18.41 3.08
C ASP A 19 7.68 -17.07 2.44
N HIS A 20 8.16 -15.93 2.97
CA HIS A 20 7.80 -14.61 2.48
C HIS A 20 8.52 -14.33 1.16
N ARG A 21 7.78 -14.49 0.06
CA ARG A 21 8.24 -14.17 -1.30
C ARG A 21 7.69 -12.83 -1.74
N LEU A 22 8.48 -12.10 -2.53
CA LEU A 22 8.01 -10.88 -3.18
C LEU A 22 7.03 -11.26 -4.29
N VAL A 23 5.81 -10.73 -4.21
CA VAL A 23 4.76 -10.95 -5.22
C VAL A 23 4.69 -9.73 -6.12
N THR A 24 5.09 -9.89 -7.39
CA THR A 24 5.08 -8.82 -8.40
C THR A 24 4.13 -9.11 -9.56
N THR A 25 3.38 -10.20 -9.49
CA THR A 25 2.48 -10.66 -10.56
C THR A 25 1.05 -10.14 -10.35
N GLY A 26 0.22 -10.28 -11.41
CA GLY A 26 -1.20 -9.92 -11.37
C GLY A 26 -1.43 -8.45 -11.01
N ILE A 27 -2.28 -8.18 -10.02
CA ILE A 27 -2.58 -6.80 -9.60
C ILE A 27 -1.35 -6.07 -9.03
N TYR A 28 -0.41 -6.82 -8.45
CA TYR A 28 0.85 -6.28 -7.95
C TYR A 28 1.80 -5.88 -9.08
N ALA A 29 1.57 -6.27 -10.34
CA ALA A 29 2.34 -5.75 -11.47
C ALA A 29 1.98 -4.29 -11.80
N TYR A 30 0.82 -3.81 -11.37
CA TYR A 30 0.33 -2.46 -11.67
C TYR A 30 0.36 -1.52 -10.46
N LEU A 31 0.12 -2.06 -9.26
CA LEU A 31 0.04 -1.32 -8.01
C LEU A 31 0.90 -2.00 -6.95
N ARG A 32 1.77 -1.26 -6.25
CA ARG A 32 2.56 -1.83 -5.14
C ARG A 32 1.70 -2.15 -3.93
N HIS A 33 0.72 -1.29 -3.63
CA HIS A 33 -0.17 -1.45 -2.49
C HIS A 33 -1.66 -1.49 -2.89
N PRO A 34 -2.11 -2.50 -3.66
CA PRO A 34 -3.48 -2.55 -4.18
C PRO A 34 -4.53 -2.62 -3.07
N GLY A 35 -4.19 -3.22 -1.92
CA GLY A 35 -5.07 -3.24 -0.73
C GLY A 35 -5.28 -1.85 -0.12
N TYR A 36 -4.25 -1.00 -0.12
CA TYR A 36 -4.34 0.36 0.41
C TYR A 36 -5.07 1.29 -0.55
N THR A 37 -4.81 1.17 -1.85
CA THR A 37 -5.59 1.86 -2.88
C THR A 37 -7.08 1.51 -2.78
N GLY A 38 -7.40 0.22 -2.64
CA GLY A 38 -8.79 -0.24 -2.47
C GLY A 38 -9.45 0.32 -1.21
N TRP A 39 -8.73 0.34 -0.08
CA TRP A 39 -9.26 0.90 1.16
C TRP A 39 -9.45 2.42 1.07
N PHE A 40 -8.50 3.15 0.49
CA PHE A 40 -8.63 4.59 0.26
C PHE A 40 -9.84 4.94 -0.61
N LEU A 41 -10.06 4.21 -1.70
CA LEU A 41 -11.24 4.41 -2.54
C LEU A 41 -12.54 4.04 -1.81
N TRP A 42 -12.53 2.98 -1.02
CA TRP A 42 -13.68 2.59 -0.20
C TRP A 42 -14.03 3.65 0.84
N SER A 43 -13.04 4.19 1.56
CA SER A 43 -13.26 5.18 2.63
C SER A 43 -13.87 6.48 2.09
N ILE A 44 -13.44 6.93 0.91
CA ILE A 44 -14.01 8.10 0.23
C ILE A 44 -15.39 7.76 -0.37
N GLY A 45 -15.52 6.57 -0.97
CA GLY A 45 -16.75 6.10 -1.59
C GLY A 45 -17.94 6.06 -0.62
N THR A 46 -17.72 5.66 0.64
CA THR A 46 -18.78 5.70 1.66
C THR A 46 -19.28 7.11 1.92
N GLN A 47 -18.41 8.13 1.89
CA GLN A 47 -18.81 9.52 2.12
C GLN A 47 -19.54 10.13 0.91
N ILE A 48 -19.18 9.70 -0.31
CA ILE A 48 -19.90 10.06 -1.54
C ILE A 48 -21.33 9.51 -1.50
N ILE A 49 -21.50 8.24 -1.13
CA ILE A 49 -22.83 7.60 -1.02
C ILE A 49 -23.71 8.31 0.01
N LEU A 50 -23.13 8.75 1.12
CA LEU A 50 -23.82 9.51 2.17
C LEU A 50 -24.01 11.00 1.83
N CYS A 51 -23.53 11.45 0.67
CA CYS A 51 -23.56 12.85 0.24
C CYS A 51 -23.03 13.83 1.30
N ASN A 52 -21.96 13.46 2.03
CA ASN A 52 -21.42 14.26 3.11
C ASN A 52 -20.09 14.94 2.68
N PRO A 53 -20.13 16.18 2.16
CA PRO A 53 -18.95 16.82 1.58
C PRO A 53 -17.86 17.14 2.62
N ILE A 54 -18.25 17.43 3.87
CA ILE A 54 -17.29 17.71 4.95
C ILE A 54 -16.54 16.43 5.33
N CYS A 55 -17.29 15.35 5.56
CA CYS A 55 -16.68 14.06 5.90
C CYS A 55 -15.88 13.48 4.74
N LEU A 56 -16.27 13.74 3.48
CA LEU A 56 -15.49 13.35 2.31
C LEU A 56 -14.09 13.94 2.35
N CYS A 57 -13.96 15.26 2.53
CA CYS A 57 -12.64 15.92 2.62
C CYS A 57 -11.83 15.42 3.82
N ALA A 58 -12.47 15.28 4.98
CA ALA A 58 -11.81 14.79 6.19
C ALA A 58 -11.31 13.34 6.02
N TYR A 59 -12.14 12.44 5.49
CA TYR A 59 -11.77 11.04 5.26
C TYR A 59 -10.67 10.93 4.21
N ALA A 60 -10.76 11.70 3.12
CA ALA A 60 -9.72 11.72 2.09
C ALA A 60 -8.37 12.13 2.70
N TYR A 61 -8.32 13.24 3.45
CA TYR A 61 -7.07 13.71 4.05
C TYR A 61 -6.51 12.76 5.10
N VAL A 62 -7.35 12.30 6.05
CA VAL A 62 -6.90 11.44 7.15
C VAL A 62 -6.45 10.08 6.63
N SER A 63 -7.21 9.47 5.72
CA SER A 63 -6.82 8.17 5.15
C SER A 63 -5.57 8.31 4.27
N TRP A 64 -5.44 9.39 3.50
CA TRP A 64 -4.22 9.67 2.74
C TRP A 64 -3.00 9.79 3.65
N ASN A 65 -3.08 10.58 4.72
CA ASN A 65 -1.95 10.75 5.65
C ASN A 65 -1.56 9.43 6.32
N PHE A 66 -2.56 8.66 6.77
CA PHE A 66 -2.35 7.34 7.36
C PHE A 66 -1.63 6.38 6.40
N PHE A 67 -2.06 6.32 5.14
CA PHE A 67 -1.39 5.46 4.15
C PHE A 67 -0.02 5.98 3.76
N ASN A 68 0.20 7.29 3.72
CA ASN A 68 1.51 7.86 3.43
C ASN A 68 2.57 7.43 4.47
N GLU A 69 2.25 7.56 5.76
CA GLU A 69 3.13 7.10 6.84
C GLU A 69 3.30 5.59 6.83
N ARG A 70 2.20 4.84 6.67
CA ARG A 70 2.25 3.37 6.70
C ARG A 70 3.04 2.78 5.54
N ILE A 71 2.88 3.31 4.33
CA ILE A 71 3.61 2.85 3.14
C ILE A 71 5.10 3.13 3.32
N TYR A 72 5.46 4.28 3.88
CA TYR A 72 6.87 4.60 4.14
C TYR A 72 7.53 3.57 5.06
N ASP A 73 6.91 3.24 6.19
CA ASP A 73 7.45 2.25 7.12
C ASP A 73 7.49 0.84 6.49
N GLU A 74 6.45 0.46 5.74
CA GLU A 74 6.39 -0.85 5.09
C GLU A 74 7.44 -1.01 3.99
N GLU A 75 7.64 0.00 3.14
CA GLU A 75 8.63 -0.06 2.08
C GLU A 75 10.06 -0.10 2.64
N ARG A 76 10.33 0.57 3.76
CA ARG A 76 11.62 0.44 4.48
C ARG A 76 11.88 -0.99 4.92
N ASP A 77 10.88 -1.65 5.50
CA ASP A 77 11.00 -3.03 5.95
C ASP A 77 11.11 -4.00 4.76
N LEU A 78 10.36 -3.76 3.67
CA LEU A 78 10.42 -4.55 2.44
C LEU A 78 11.77 -4.45 1.74
N ILE A 79 12.39 -3.27 1.70
CA ILE A 79 13.78 -3.11 1.22
C ILE A 79 14.73 -3.89 2.13
N THR A 80 14.53 -3.87 3.44
CA THR A 80 15.36 -4.68 4.37
C THR A 80 15.20 -6.19 4.10
N PHE A 81 14.00 -6.66 3.71
CA PHE A 81 13.73 -8.08 3.47
C PHE A 81 14.15 -8.60 2.09
N PHE A 82 14.05 -7.77 1.06
CA PHE A 82 14.20 -8.17 -0.35
C PHE A 82 15.31 -7.40 -1.08
N GLY A 83 15.87 -6.36 -0.46
CA GLY A 83 16.99 -5.58 -0.99
C GLY A 83 16.72 -5.05 -2.40
N GLN A 84 17.66 -5.30 -3.30
CA GLN A 84 17.62 -4.82 -4.68
C GLN A 84 16.38 -5.30 -5.46
N GLN A 85 15.80 -6.45 -5.11
CA GLN A 85 14.59 -6.93 -5.78
C GLN A 85 13.41 -5.98 -5.58
N TYR A 86 13.27 -5.43 -4.37
CA TYR A 86 12.20 -4.46 -4.09
C TYR A 86 12.51 -3.09 -4.70
N ILE A 87 13.77 -2.66 -4.68
CA ILE A 87 14.18 -1.39 -5.29
C ILE A 87 13.88 -1.38 -6.79
N ASN A 88 14.16 -2.49 -7.49
CA ASN A 88 13.83 -2.62 -8.91
C ASN A 88 12.31 -2.57 -9.12
N TYR A 89 11.55 -3.28 -8.28
CA TYR A 89 10.09 -3.27 -8.32
C TYR A 89 9.49 -1.88 -8.05
N GLN A 90 10.07 -1.07 -7.16
CA GLN A 90 9.64 0.31 -6.90
C GLN A 90 9.80 1.22 -8.12
N ARG A 91 10.76 0.95 -9.01
CA ARG A 91 10.99 1.74 -10.23
C ARG A 91 9.95 1.45 -11.31
N ASP A 92 9.52 0.20 -11.40
CA ASP A 92 8.67 -0.28 -12.49
C ASP A 92 7.18 -0.13 -12.18
N VAL A 93 6.80 -0.11 -10.90
CA VAL A 93 5.39 -0.21 -10.48
C VAL A 93 4.99 0.97 -9.61
N TRP A 94 3.83 1.56 -9.89
CA TRP A 94 3.31 2.70 -9.13
C TRP A 94 2.75 2.30 -7.76
N ILE A 95 2.86 3.17 -6.76
CA ILE A 95 2.39 2.95 -5.37
C ILE A 95 0.89 2.65 -5.30
N GLY A 96 0.12 3.36 -6.13
CA GLY A 96 -1.33 3.26 -6.19
C GLY A 96 -2.09 4.34 -5.43
N LEU A 97 -1.39 5.30 -4.81
CA LEU A 97 -2.00 6.48 -4.18
C LEU A 97 -1.35 7.75 -4.76
N PRO A 98 -2.15 8.79 -5.08
CA PRO A 98 -1.61 10.03 -5.60
C PRO A 98 -0.82 10.77 -4.52
N PHE A 99 0.29 11.40 -4.89
CA PHE A 99 1.16 12.21 -4.02
C PHE A 99 1.87 11.47 -2.87
N VAL A 100 1.71 10.15 -2.75
CA VAL A 100 2.50 9.34 -1.82
C VAL A 100 3.84 9.00 -2.48
N LYS A 101 4.95 9.25 -1.78
CA LYS A 101 6.30 8.98 -2.30
C LYS A 101 6.84 7.59 -1.93
N GLY A 102 6.40 7.03 -0.81
CA GLY A 102 6.97 5.80 -0.27
C GLY A 102 8.37 6.00 0.32
N PHE A 103 9.12 4.92 0.47
CA PHE A 103 10.49 4.95 1.01
C PHE A 103 11.50 4.73 -0.12
N GLU A 104 12.29 5.75 -0.42
CA GLU A 104 13.42 5.69 -1.35
C GLU A 104 14.73 5.75 -0.55
N PRO A 105 15.62 4.74 -0.67
CA PRO A 105 16.90 4.69 0.03
C PRO A 105 17.95 5.64 -0.54
#